data_AF-R8BFI6-F1
#
_entry.id   AF-R8BFI6-F1
#
_cell.length_a   1.000
_cell.length_b   1.000
_cell.length_c   1.000
_cell.angle_alpha   90.00
_cell.angle_beta   90.00
_cell.angle_gamma   90.00
#
_symmetry.space_group_name_H-M   'P 1'
#
loop_
_entity.id
_entity.type
_entity.pdbx_description
1 polymer ?
#
loop_
_entity_poly.entity_id
_entity_poly.type
_entity_poly.pdbx_seq_one_letter_code
_entity_poly.pdbx_strand_id
1 'polypeptide(L)'
;MRTASQMLAQLEATSGKRPKQEVAAIRAKIIASMQSLEEQSFDLDDGQGPTFDTIIAKATAQNTIVNGADLDDETPLDSTINASAGVERMENDFKTGGIQRKGDRDDPSAAVFGEAWHAKKERIRRSSPYGWMKNWDLVSVIVKTGADLRQEAFACQLIDVCHKIWVDAGVDVWVKLMRILVTGESSGLIETITNGVSLHSIKRSLTLSSIESGQNPRRRIATLKDHFAKAFGSPDSDTYKAGVDAFKRSLAAYSMISYVLQLKDRHNGNVLIDNEGHIIHIDFGFMLSNSPGSVGFEAAPFKLTHEYVDVLGGLGSPEYEDFKKLCKKAFQALRRSADNIIDLVAMMGRDSKMPCYAAGVATVTTNLRQRFQLQLSADDAEHFVENDIIGKSIGSYYTRLYDTFQYRTQGIY
;
A
#
# COMPACT_ATOMS: atom_id res chain seq x y z
N MET A 1 -10.77 9.53 19.88
CA MET A 1 -10.26 8.91 18.62
C MET A 1 -11.37 8.66 17.59
N ARG A 2 -12.44 7.87 17.86
CA ARG A 2 -13.52 7.56 16.88
C ARG A 2 -14.24 8.80 16.35
N THR A 3 -14.67 9.69 17.24
CA THR A 3 -15.34 10.95 16.90
C THR A 3 -14.46 11.83 16.00
N ALA A 4 -13.16 11.88 16.27
CA ALA A 4 -12.21 12.65 15.46
C ALA A 4 -12.08 12.10 14.03
N SER A 5 -12.01 10.77 13.86
CA SER A 5 -11.98 10.13 12.52
C SER A 5 -13.27 10.39 11.73
N GLN A 6 -14.44 10.35 12.39
CA GLN A 6 -15.73 10.66 11.76
C GLN A 6 -15.84 12.14 11.39
N MET A 7 -15.39 13.03 12.26
CA MET A 7 -15.34 14.47 11.98
C MET A 7 -14.43 14.77 10.79
N LEU A 8 -13.29 14.08 10.65
CA LEU A 8 -12.39 14.19 9.49
C LEU A 8 -13.06 13.74 8.19
N ALA A 9 -13.69 12.56 8.17
CA ALA A 9 -14.42 12.06 6.99
C ALA A 9 -15.59 12.98 6.59
N GLN A 10 -16.31 13.54 7.57
CA GLN A 10 -17.38 14.49 7.33
C GLN A 10 -16.86 15.86 6.85
N LEU A 11 -15.70 16.29 7.33
CA LEU A 11 -15.01 17.49 6.84
C LEU A 11 -14.57 17.32 5.38
N GLU A 12 -14.18 16.11 4.98
CA GLU A 12 -13.82 15.78 3.60
C GLU A 12 -15.02 15.84 2.68
N ALA A 13 -16.12 15.19 3.06
CA ALA A 13 -17.38 15.21 2.30
C ALA A 13 -17.97 16.63 2.14
N THR A 14 -17.65 17.55 3.05
CA THR A 14 -18.18 18.94 3.04
C THR A 14 -17.14 19.99 2.63
N SER A 15 -15.91 19.59 2.31
CA SER A 15 -14.76 20.49 2.06
C SER A 15 -14.98 21.47 0.90
N GLY A 16 -15.82 21.11 -0.09
CA GLY A 16 -16.18 21.99 -1.21
C GLY A 16 -17.10 23.15 -0.85
N LYS A 17 -17.71 23.14 0.35
CA LYS A 17 -18.70 24.15 0.79
C LYS A 17 -18.13 25.19 1.78
N ARG A 18 -16.84 25.13 2.14
CA ARG A 18 -16.22 25.99 3.16
C ARG A 18 -14.90 26.62 2.68
N PRO A 19 -14.48 27.78 3.22
CA PRO A 19 -13.19 28.39 2.90
C PRO A 19 -12.01 27.45 3.20
N LYS A 20 -11.08 27.28 2.24
CA LYS A 20 -9.94 26.35 2.35
C LYS A 20 -9.11 26.53 3.62
N GLN A 21 -8.93 27.78 4.05
CA GLN A 21 -8.11 28.14 5.23
C GLN A 21 -8.78 27.71 6.55
N GLU A 22 -10.11 27.80 6.63
CA GLU A 22 -10.90 27.39 7.79
C GLU A 22 -10.98 25.86 7.91
N VAL A 23 -11.17 25.18 6.77
CA VAL A 23 -11.10 23.71 6.69
C VAL A 23 -9.73 23.21 7.14
N ALA A 24 -8.63 23.86 6.72
CA ALA A 24 -7.28 23.50 7.14
C ALA A 24 -7.05 23.70 8.66
N ALA A 25 -7.58 24.79 9.25
CA ALA A 25 -7.44 25.07 10.67
C ALA A 25 -8.24 24.09 11.55
N ILE A 26 -9.50 23.82 11.20
CA ILE A 26 -10.34 22.82 11.90
C ILE A 26 -9.69 21.44 11.82
N ARG A 27 -9.16 21.10 10.65
CA ARG A 27 -8.45 19.84 10.42
C ARG A 27 -7.19 19.71 11.27
N ALA A 28 -6.32 20.72 11.29
CA ALA A 28 -5.10 20.70 12.10
C ALA A 28 -5.41 20.47 13.58
N LYS A 29 -6.51 21.06 14.08
CA LYS A 29 -6.98 20.89 15.45
C LYS A 29 -7.50 19.48 15.74
N ILE A 30 -8.23 18.86 14.79
CA ILE A 30 -8.68 17.47 14.91
C ILE A 30 -7.49 16.51 14.90
N ILE A 31 -6.52 16.72 14.00
CA ILE A 31 -5.30 15.91 13.93
C ILE A 31 -4.54 16.03 15.25
N ALA A 32 -4.24 17.25 15.72
CA ALA A 32 -3.55 17.49 17.00
C ALA A 32 -4.26 16.82 18.19
N SER A 33 -5.59 16.84 18.22
CA SER A 33 -6.37 16.13 19.24
C SER A 33 -6.25 14.60 19.14
N MET A 34 -6.14 14.05 17.93
CA MET A 34 -5.83 12.63 17.75
C MET A 34 -4.40 12.29 18.20
N GLN A 35 -3.42 13.17 17.94
CA GLN A 35 -2.02 13.02 18.41
C GLN A 35 -1.96 12.89 19.92
N SER A 36 -2.54 13.85 20.63
CA SER A 36 -2.56 13.86 22.10
C SER A 36 -3.25 12.63 22.70
N LEU A 37 -4.32 12.12 22.07
CA LEU A 37 -5.05 10.94 22.56
C LEU A 37 -4.29 9.63 22.36
N GLU A 38 -3.47 9.52 21.31
CA GLU A 38 -2.69 8.31 21.06
C GLU A 38 -1.35 8.32 21.82
N GLU A 39 -0.74 9.49 22.04
CA GLU A 39 0.37 9.65 23.00
C GLU A 39 -0.05 9.24 24.42
N GLN A 40 -1.24 9.63 24.87
CA GLN A 40 -1.80 9.17 26.15
C GLN A 40 -2.12 7.66 26.20
N SER A 41 -2.42 7.06 25.04
CA SER A 41 -2.66 5.61 24.94
C SER A 41 -1.36 4.80 24.90
N PHE A 42 -0.23 5.43 24.56
CA PHE A 42 1.09 4.81 24.52
C PHE A 42 1.66 4.60 25.92
N ASP A 43 1.40 5.52 26.85
CA ASP A 43 1.80 5.40 28.26
C ASP A 43 0.98 4.35 29.05
N LEU A 44 -0.03 3.73 28.42
CA LEU A 44 -0.96 2.78 29.05
C LEU A 44 -0.95 1.37 28.41
N ASP A 45 0.00 1.06 27.52
CA ASP A 45 0.04 -0.24 26.83
C ASP A 45 0.55 -1.38 27.74
N ASP A 46 -0.29 -1.80 28.69
CA ASP A 46 -0.16 -3.03 29.49
C ASP A 46 -0.53 -4.29 28.66
N GLY A 47 -0.04 -4.39 27.42
CA GLY A 47 -0.15 -5.60 26.58
C GLY A 47 -1.57 -6.00 26.16
N GLN A 48 -2.57 -5.12 26.30
CA GLN A 48 -3.94 -5.34 25.80
C GLN A 48 -4.16 -4.61 24.48
N GLY A 49 -3.57 -5.14 23.41
CA GLY A 49 -3.93 -4.75 22.04
C GLY A 49 -5.43 -5.00 21.74
N PRO A 50 -6.00 -4.31 20.74
CA PRO A 50 -7.43 -4.40 20.46
C PRO A 50 -7.84 -5.81 19.99
N THR A 51 -8.91 -6.36 20.56
CA THR A 51 -9.41 -7.72 20.24
C THR A 51 -10.41 -7.71 19.08
N PHE A 52 -10.41 -8.77 18.27
CA PHE A 52 -11.24 -8.93 17.06
C PHE A 52 -12.75 -8.68 17.28
N ASP A 53 -13.31 -9.00 18.46
CA ASP A 53 -14.75 -8.84 18.75
C ASP A 53 -15.15 -7.41 19.10
N THR A 54 -14.31 -6.70 19.86
CA THR A 54 -14.53 -5.28 20.14
C THR A 54 -14.45 -4.43 18.86
N ILE A 55 -13.85 -5.01 17.83
CA ILE A 55 -13.58 -4.47 16.51
C ILE A 55 -14.75 -4.77 15.55
N ILE A 56 -15.20 -6.02 15.42
CA ILE A 56 -16.35 -6.40 14.57
C ILE A 56 -17.68 -5.83 15.08
N ALA A 57 -17.94 -5.89 16.39
CA ALA A 57 -19.18 -5.33 16.95
C ALA A 57 -19.33 -3.81 16.66
N LYS A 58 -18.22 -3.10 16.43
CA LYS A 58 -18.21 -1.68 16.05
C LYS A 58 -18.45 -1.43 14.55
N ALA A 59 -18.07 -2.36 13.69
CA ALA A 59 -18.31 -2.31 12.24
C ALA A 59 -19.77 -2.69 11.91
N THR A 60 -20.32 -3.72 12.57
CA THR A 60 -21.71 -4.15 12.34
C THR A 60 -22.74 -3.14 12.84
N ALA A 61 -22.44 -2.40 13.92
CA ALA A 61 -23.30 -1.33 14.44
C ALA A 61 -23.42 -0.11 13.50
N GLN A 62 -22.58 0.02 12.47
CA GLN A 62 -22.72 1.06 11.44
C GLN A 62 -23.71 0.67 10.33
N ASN A 63 -23.94 -0.62 10.07
CA ASN A 63 -24.92 -1.06 9.07
C ASN A 63 -26.37 -0.98 9.56
N THR A 64 -26.60 -0.95 10.88
CA THR A 64 -27.96 -0.87 11.45
C THR A 64 -28.47 0.55 11.69
N ILE A 65 -27.59 1.57 11.72
CA ILE A 65 -28.02 2.97 11.95
C ILE A 65 -28.43 3.67 10.64
N VAL A 66 -28.10 3.10 9.47
CA VAL A 66 -28.43 3.70 8.16
C VAL A 66 -29.85 3.34 7.67
N ASN A 67 -30.52 2.34 8.25
CA ASN A 67 -31.84 1.87 7.79
C ASN A 67 -33.03 2.41 8.62
N GLY A 68 -32.92 3.60 9.20
CA GLY A 68 -33.98 4.13 10.07
C GLY A 68 -34.04 5.64 10.13
N ALA A 69 -34.32 6.30 9.01
CA ALA A 69 -34.95 7.62 8.98
C ALA A 69 -35.51 7.87 7.58
N ASP A 70 -36.83 7.73 7.43
CA ASP A 70 -37.61 8.38 6.37
C ASP A 70 -37.35 9.89 6.43
N LEU A 71 -37.05 10.53 5.30
CA LEU A 71 -37.32 11.94 5.00
C LEU A 71 -36.97 12.23 3.53
N ASP A 72 -38.00 12.53 2.75
CA ASP A 72 -37.96 12.99 1.37
C ASP A 72 -37.20 14.33 1.24
N ASP A 73 -36.19 14.41 0.36
CA ASP A 73 -35.94 15.58 -0.50
C ASP A 73 -34.91 15.24 -1.61
N GLU A 74 -35.28 15.50 -2.87
CA GLU A 74 -34.47 15.23 -4.05
C GLU A 74 -33.39 16.31 -4.26
N THR A 75 -32.10 15.96 -4.13
CA THR A 75 -31.02 16.60 -4.91
C THR A 75 -29.90 15.59 -5.19
N PRO A 76 -29.36 15.49 -6.43
CA PRO A 76 -28.36 14.49 -6.76
C PRO A 76 -26.97 14.92 -6.26
N LEU A 77 -26.41 14.16 -5.32
CA LEU A 77 -25.02 14.29 -4.87
C LEU A 77 -24.09 13.53 -5.82
N ASP A 78 -23.06 14.23 -6.27
CA ASP A 78 -22.00 13.78 -7.17
C ASP A 78 -21.18 12.63 -6.57
N SER A 79 -20.91 11.59 -7.37
CA SER A 79 -20.49 10.25 -6.95
C SER A 79 -19.02 9.92 -7.21
N THR A 80 -18.14 10.92 -7.11
CA THR A 80 -16.77 10.82 -7.66
C THR A 80 -15.67 10.61 -6.62
N ILE A 81 -15.77 9.67 -5.67
CA ILE A 81 -14.58 9.09 -5.00
C ILE A 81 -14.89 7.64 -4.58
N ASN A 82 -14.66 6.67 -5.47
CA ASN A 82 -14.83 5.25 -5.14
C ASN A 82 -13.47 4.60 -4.80
N ALA A 83 -12.94 4.97 -3.62
CA ALA A 83 -11.72 4.37 -3.04
C ALA A 83 -11.94 2.92 -2.56
N SER A 84 -13.21 2.47 -2.43
CA SER A 84 -13.59 1.08 -2.10
C SER A 84 -13.32 0.07 -3.20
N ALA A 85 -13.08 0.54 -4.44
CA ALA A 85 -12.87 -0.35 -5.58
C ALA A 85 -11.66 -1.27 -5.40
N GLY A 86 -10.60 -0.86 -4.68
CA GLY A 86 -9.43 -1.70 -4.39
C GLY A 86 -9.76 -2.95 -3.56
N VAL A 87 -10.66 -2.80 -2.58
CA VAL A 87 -11.09 -3.88 -1.67
C VAL A 87 -12.12 -4.78 -2.34
N GLU A 88 -13.08 -4.21 -3.07
CA GLU A 88 -14.07 -4.96 -3.85
C GLU A 88 -13.43 -5.75 -5.01
N ARG A 89 -12.35 -5.22 -5.61
CA ARG A 89 -11.52 -5.90 -6.63
C ARG A 89 -10.97 -7.24 -6.13
N MET A 90 -10.44 -7.28 -4.90
CA MET A 90 -9.81 -8.49 -4.34
C MET A 90 -10.82 -9.48 -3.74
N GLU A 91 -11.94 -9.00 -3.19
CA GLU A 91 -13.02 -9.90 -2.76
C GLU A 91 -13.63 -10.67 -3.94
N ASN A 92 -13.69 -10.07 -5.13
CA ASN A 92 -14.17 -10.75 -6.33
C ASN A 92 -13.18 -11.81 -6.82
N ASP A 93 -11.87 -11.60 -6.74
CA ASP A 93 -10.87 -12.64 -7.04
C ASP A 93 -10.97 -13.81 -6.05
N PHE A 94 -11.26 -13.53 -4.77
CA PHE A 94 -11.50 -14.58 -3.77
C PHE A 94 -12.81 -15.35 -4.05
N LYS A 95 -13.89 -14.65 -4.45
CA LYS A 95 -15.19 -15.25 -4.77
C LYS A 95 -15.21 -16.03 -6.09
N THR A 96 -14.41 -15.61 -7.08
CA THR A 96 -14.29 -16.27 -8.39
C THR A 96 -13.14 -17.27 -8.48
N GLY A 97 -12.23 -17.28 -7.49
CA GLY A 97 -11.06 -18.14 -7.37
C GLY A 97 -11.32 -19.62 -7.11
N GLY A 98 -12.59 -20.03 -6.95
CA GLY A 98 -12.97 -21.44 -6.87
C GLY A 98 -13.21 -21.93 -5.45
N ILE A 99 -14.24 -22.75 -5.33
CA ILE A 99 -14.68 -23.45 -4.12
C ILE A 99 -13.50 -24.18 -3.48
N GLN A 100 -13.23 -23.87 -2.21
CA GLN A 100 -12.28 -24.55 -1.35
C GLN A 100 -12.47 -26.07 -1.46
N ARG A 101 -11.51 -26.80 -2.04
CA ARG A 101 -11.60 -28.26 -2.14
C ARG A 101 -10.94 -28.88 -0.93
N LYS A 102 -11.54 -29.98 -0.46
CA LYS A 102 -11.16 -30.76 0.73
C LYS A 102 -9.72 -31.33 0.72
N GLY A 103 -8.97 -31.13 -0.37
CA GLY A 103 -7.60 -31.60 -0.59
C GLY A 103 -6.49 -30.54 -0.41
N ASP A 104 -6.83 -29.25 -0.23
CA ASP A 104 -5.85 -28.16 0.00
C ASP A 104 -5.31 -28.14 1.45
N ARG A 105 -5.41 -29.27 2.18
CA ARG A 105 -4.98 -29.37 3.60
C ARG A 105 -3.46 -29.48 3.77
N ASP A 106 -2.74 -29.86 2.71
CA ASP A 106 -1.30 -30.15 2.79
C ASP A 106 -0.40 -28.97 2.37
N ASP A 107 -0.98 -27.87 1.85
CA ASP A 107 -0.26 -26.63 1.51
C ASP A 107 -0.84 -25.42 2.29
N PRO A 108 -0.22 -25.01 3.40
CA PRO A 108 -0.69 -23.88 4.21
C PRO A 108 -0.63 -22.53 3.47
N SER A 109 0.13 -22.42 2.37
CA SER A 109 0.20 -21.20 1.55
C SER A 109 -1.01 -21.05 0.62
N ALA A 110 -1.54 -22.17 0.09
CA ALA A 110 -2.73 -22.18 -0.76
C ALA A 110 -3.98 -21.63 -0.05
N ALA A 111 -4.07 -21.76 1.27
CA ALA A 111 -5.17 -21.20 2.07
C ALA A 111 -5.16 -19.65 2.12
N VAL A 112 -3.99 -19.02 1.91
CA VAL A 112 -3.84 -17.56 1.96
C VAL A 112 -3.77 -16.95 0.56
N PHE A 113 -3.10 -17.62 -0.39
CA PHE A 113 -2.88 -17.13 -1.75
C PHE A 113 -3.86 -17.67 -2.80
N GLY A 114 -4.72 -18.64 -2.44
CA GLY A 114 -5.60 -19.31 -3.39
C GLY A 114 -4.85 -20.22 -4.36
N GLU A 115 -5.46 -20.52 -5.51
CA GLU A 115 -4.81 -21.30 -6.57
C GLU A 115 -3.64 -20.52 -7.21
N ALA A 116 -2.43 -21.08 -7.20
CA ALA A 116 -1.27 -20.48 -7.85
C ALA A 116 -1.52 -20.19 -9.34
N TRP A 117 -1.00 -19.07 -9.85
CA TRP A 117 -1.24 -18.63 -11.24
C TRP A 117 -0.89 -19.69 -12.29
N HIS A 118 0.22 -20.42 -12.10
CA HIS A 118 0.62 -21.48 -13.03
C HIS A 118 -0.42 -22.62 -13.07
N ALA A 119 -0.98 -23.00 -11.92
CA ALA A 119 -2.02 -24.01 -11.84
C ALA A 119 -3.31 -23.52 -12.52
N LYS A 120 -3.72 -22.28 -12.26
CA LYS A 120 -4.87 -21.64 -12.91
C LYS A 120 -4.70 -21.59 -14.44
N LYS A 121 -3.52 -21.20 -14.91
CA LYS A 121 -3.16 -21.13 -16.33
C LYS A 121 -3.23 -22.51 -17.00
N GLU A 122 -2.64 -23.54 -16.40
CA GLU A 122 -2.69 -24.90 -16.93
C GLU A 122 -4.10 -25.50 -16.90
N ARG A 123 -4.87 -25.23 -15.84
CA ARG A 123 -6.28 -25.64 -15.74
C ARG A 123 -7.11 -25.03 -16.87
N ILE A 124 -6.98 -23.72 -17.10
CA ILE A 124 -7.69 -23.01 -18.18
C ILE A 124 -7.21 -23.51 -19.55
N ARG A 125 -5.91 -23.74 -19.72
CA ARG A 125 -5.33 -24.29 -20.95
C ARG A 125 -5.97 -25.63 -21.33
N ARG A 126 -6.10 -26.55 -20.37
CA ARG A 126 -6.71 -27.88 -20.59
C ARG A 126 -8.18 -27.79 -21.01
N SER A 127 -8.93 -26.80 -20.50
CA SER A 127 -10.32 -26.57 -20.90
C SER A 127 -10.48 -25.70 -22.15
N SER A 128 -9.40 -25.07 -22.63
CA SER A 128 -9.47 -24.14 -23.75
C SER A 128 -9.49 -24.89 -25.09
N PRO A 129 -10.41 -24.54 -26.01
CA PRO A 129 -10.36 -25.03 -27.40
C PRO A 129 -9.03 -24.72 -28.12
N TYR A 130 -8.28 -23.76 -27.60
CA TYR A 130 -7.04 -23.23 -28.16
C TYR A 130 -5.79 -23.69 -27.40
N GLY A 131 -5.94 -24.45 -26.30
CA GLY A 131 -4.83 -24.77 -25.39
C GLY A 131 -3.73 -25.65 -26.00
N TRP A 132 -4.04 -26.35 -27.09
CA TRP A 132 -3.09 -27.17 -27.86
C TRP A 132 -2.10 -26.33 -28.69
N MET A 133 -2.38 -25.04 -28.92
CA MET A 133 -1.46 -24.17 -29.67
C MET A 133 -0.16 -23.95 -28.90
N LYS A 134 0.98 -23.99 -29.61
CA LYS A 134 2.31 -23.83 -29.02
C LYS A 134 2.54 -22.43 -28.42
N ASN A 135 1.95 -21.41 -29.03
CA ASN A 135 2.01 -20.02 -28.61
C ASN A 135 0.80 -19.60 -27.76
N TRP A 136 0.04 -20.56 -27.22
CA TRP A 136 -1.05 -20.25 -26.30
C TRP A 136 -0.49 -19.64 -25.02
N ASP A 137 -1.08 -18.51 -24.60
CA ASP A 137 -0.77 -17.85 -23.35
C ASP A 137 -2.05 -17.34 -22.69
N LEU A 138 -2.00 -17.12 -21.39
CA LEU A 138 -3.07 -16.54 -20.59
C LEU A 138 -2.56 -15.29 -19.92
N VAL A 139 -3.28 -14.19 -20.14
CA VAL A 139 -3.03 -12.90 -19.48
C VAL A 139 -4.26 -12.56 -18.65
N SER A 140 -4.03 -11.98 -17.48
CA SER A 140 -5.09 -11.49 -16.61
C SER A 140 -5.00 -9.97 -16.47
N VAL A 141 -6.14 -9.31 -16.66
CA VAL A 141 -6.27 -7.85 -16.64
C VAL A 141 -7.49 -7.44 -15.84
N ILE A 142 -7.38 -6.33 -15.13
CA ILE A 142 -8.49 -5.61 -14.52
C ILE A 142 -8.95 -4.54 -15.51
N VAL A 143 -10.22 -4.58 -15.87
CA VAL A 143 -10.88 -3.52 -16.63
C VAL A 143 -11.40 -2.49 -15.64
N LYS A 144 -10.92 -1.24 -15.72
CA LYS A 144 -11.36 -0.15 -14.86
C LYS A 144 -12.06 0.90 -15.71
N THR A 145 -13.33 1.14 -15.42
CA THR A 145 -14.20 2.12 -16.08
C THR A 145 -14.63 3.19 -15.08
N GLY A 146 -14.78 4.44 -15.54
CA GLY A 146 -15.16 5.58 -14.70
C GLY A 146 -13.98 6.19 -13.92
N ALA A 147 -12.73 5.85 -14.24
CA ALA A 147 -11.56 6.39 -13.57
C ALA A 147 -10.44 6.74 -14.57
N ASP A 148 -9.77 7.86 -14.34
CA ASP A 148 -8.60 8.27 -15.11
C ASP A 148 -7.35 7.50 -14.62
N LEU A 149 -6.78 6.68 -15.50
CA LEU A 149 -5.59 5.87 -15.20
C LEU A 149 -4.28 6.51 -15.67
N ARG A 150 -4.32 7.69 -16.29
CA ARG A 150 -3.10 8.34 -16.83
C ARG A 150 -2.06 8.59 -15.75
N GLN A 151 -2.50 9.01 -14.57
CA GLN A 151 -1.59 9.25 -13.45
C GLN A 151 -0.96 7.94 -12.94
N GLU A 152 -1.76 6.88 -12.85
CA GLU A 152 -1.29 5.56 -12.40
C GLU A 152 -0.31 4.94 -13.41
N ALA A 153 -0.62 5.06 -14.71
CA ALA A 153 0.26 4.65 -15.80
C ALA A 153 1.58 5.42 -15.79
N PHE A 154 1.52 6.74 -15.54
CA PHE A 154 2.70 7.57 -15.42
C PHE A 154 3.57 7.18 -14.22
N ALA A 155 2.97 6.84 -13.07
CA ALA A 155 3.71 6.29 -11.93
C ALA A 155 4.44 4.99 -12.29
N CYS A 156 3.78 4.09 -13.02
CA CYS A 156 4.38 2.82 -13.44
C CYS A 156 5.58 3.04 -14.37
N GLN A 157 5.52 4.03 -15.27
CA GLN A 157 6.65 4.42 -16.12
C GLN A 157 7.83 4.94 -15.30
N LEU A 158 7.58 5.78 -14.30
CA LEU A 158 8.62 6.27 -13.40
C LEU A 158 9.26 5.15 -12.56
N ILE A 159 8.45 4.17 -12.12
CA ILE A 159 8.95 2.98 -11.41
C ILE A 159 9.84 2.13 -12.31
N ASP A 160 9.47 1.94 -13.59
CA ASP A 160 10.32 1.24 -14.57
C ASP A 160 11.64 1.98 -14.81
N VAL A 161 11.63 3.31 -14.84
CA VAL A 161 12.87 4.11 -14.92
C VAL A 161 13.75 3.91 -13.68
N CYS A 162 13.17 3.96 -12.47
CA CYS A 162 13.90 3.67 -11.23
C CYS A 162 14.51 2.26 -11.25
N HIS A 163 13.75 1.26 -11.72
CA HIS A 163 14.23 -0.11 -11.86
C HIS A 163 15.45 -0.20 -12.79
N LYS A 164 15.38 0.39 -13.98
CA LYS A 164 16.50 0.42 -14.94
C LYS A 164 17.75 1.07 -14.33
N ILE A 165 17.59 2.20 -13.63
CA ILE A 165 18.69 2.88 -12.93
C ILE A 165 19.37 1.94 -11.92
N TRP A 166 18.60 1.15 -11.17
CA TRP A 166 19.17 0.21 -10.19
C TRP A 166 19.86 -0.97 -10.85
N VAL A 167 19.29 -1.51 -11.93
CA VAL A 167 19.93 -2.58 -12.74
C VAL A 167 21.27 -2.10 -13.27
N ASP A 168 21.32 -0.91 -13.88
CA ASP A 168 22.53 -0.32 -14.45
C ASP A 168 23.60 -0.04 -13.37
N ALA A 169 23.16 0.34 -12.16
CA ALA A 169 24.04 0.60 -11.02
C ALA A 169 24.46 -0.68 -10.26
N GLY A 170 23.96 -1.85 -10.63
CA GLY A 170 24.20 -3.11 -9.90
C GLY A 170 23.63 -3.11 -8.48
N VAL A 171 22.56 -2.35 -8.24
CA VAL A 171 21.86 -2.30 -6.94
C VAL A 171 20.76 -3.36 -6.93
N ASP A 172 20.95 -4.36 -6.08
CA ASP A 172 20.11 -5.56 -6.05
C ASP A 172 18.84 -5.37 -5.21
N VAL A 173 18.01 -4.43 -5.64
CA VAL A 173 16.66 -4.16 -5.14
C VAL A 173 15.63 -4.64 -6.14
N TRP A 174 14.41 -4.91 -5.67
CA TRP A 174 13.38 -5.54 -6.49
C TRP A 174 12.12 -4.71 -6.57
N VAL A 175 11.50 -4.62 -7.76
CA VAL A 175 10.16 -4.03 -7.92
C VAL A 175 9.34 -4.83 -8.91
N LYS A 176 8.02 -4.85 -8.70
CA LYS A 176 7.10 -5.40 -9.67
C LYS A 176 6.76 -4.36 -10.73
N LEU A 177 7.17 -4.63 -11.96
CA LEU A 177 6.78 -3.83 -13.13
C LEU A 177 5.37 -4.25 -13.56
N MET A 178 4.40 -3.38 -13.32
CA MET A 178 3.01 -3.55 -13.76
C MET A 178 2.73 -2.68 -14.98
N ARG A 179 1.92 -3.19 -15.91
CA ARG A 179 1.52 -2.46 -17.10
C ARG A 179 0.10 -1.92 -16.96
N ILE A 180 -0.05 -0.66 -17.32
CA ILE A 180 -1.35 0.01 -17.39
C ILE A 180 -1.52 0.54 -18.81
N LEU A 181 -2.60 0.14 -19.46
CA LEU A 181 -3.00 0.61 -20.78
C LEU A 181 -4.19 1.55 -20.63
N VAL A 182 -3.96 2.84 -20.85
CA VAL A 182 -5.04 3.84 -20.92
C VAL A 182 -5.75 3.70 -22.25
N THR A 183 -7.03 3.34 -22.24
CA THR A 183 -7.84 3.14 -23.46
C THR A 183 -8.75 4.33 -23.78
N GLY A 184 -8.99 5.20 -22.80
CA GLY A 184 -9.75 6.43 -22.96
C GLY A 184 -9.61 7.34 -21.73
N GLU A 185 -10.36 8.44 -21.68
CA GLU A 185 -10.23 9.44 -20.60
C GLU A 185 -10.63 8.92 -19.21
N SER A 186 -11.56 7.96 -19.16
CA SER A 186 -12.06 7.34 -17.93
C SER A 186 -12.05 5.81 -18.00
N SER A 187 -11.23 5.22 -18.88
CA SER A 187 -11.12 3.78 -19.02
C SER A 187 -9.69 3.31 -19.29
N GLY A 188 -9.38 2.11 -18.78
CA GLY A 188 -8.17 1.42 -19.13
C GLY A 188 -8.08 0.03 -18.55
N LEU A 189 -6.97 -0.64 -18.87
CA LEU A 189 -6.65 -1.99 -18.44
C LEU A 189 -5.43 -1.95 -17.52
N ILE A 190 -5.50 -2.68 -16.42
CA ILE A 190 -4.41 -2.84 -15.46
C ILE A 190 -4.02 -4.31 -15.44
N GLU A 191 -2.75 -4.62 -15.63
CA GLU A 191 -2.24 -5.99 -15.48
C GLU A 191 -2.38 -6.45 -14.02
N THR A 192 -2.95 -7.64 -13.80
CA THR A 192 -3.13 -8.17 -12.44
C THR A 192 -1.84 -8.68 -11.83
N ILE A 193 -1.69 -8.50 -10.52
CA ILE A 193 -0.66 -9.20 -9.74
C ILE A 193 -1.18 -10.59 -9.38
N THR A 194 -0.72 -11.61 -10.10
CA THR A 194 -1.37 -12.94 -10.12
C THR A 194 -1.16 -13.80 -8.88
N ASN A 195 -0.09 -13.59 -8.11
CA ASN A 195 0.21 -14.33 -6.87
C ASN A 195 0.33 -13.40 -5.66
N GLY A 196 -0.27 -12.21 -5.70
CA GLY A 196 -0.17 -11.21 -4.63
C GLY A 196 -1.45 -11.08 -3.84
N VAL A 197 -1.35 -11.01 -2.51
CA VAL A 197 -2.49 -10.77 -1.61
C VAL A 197 -2.20 -9.55 -0.74
N SER A 198 -3.19 -8.70 -0.53
CA SER A 198 -3.03 -7.49 0.28
C SER A 198 -2.75 -7.86 1.74
N LEU A 199 -1.95 -7.05 2.43
CA LEU A 199 -1.69 -7.25 3.85
C LEU A 199 -2.99 -7.30 4.65
N HIS A 200 -3.98 -6.47 4.28
CA HIS A 200 -5.30 -6.50 4.87
C HIS A 200 -5.94 -7.91 4.80
N SER A 201 -5.99 -8.48 3.59
CA SER A 201 -6.57 -9.81 3.37
C SER A 201 -5.79 -10.91 4.08
N ILE A 202 -4.45 -10.82 4.11
CA ILE A 202 -3.59 -11.74 4.87
C ILE A 202 -3.93 -11.69 6.35
N LYS A 203 -3.94 -10.49 6.96
CA LYS A 203 -4.24 -10.32 8.39
C LYS A 203 -5.62 -10.83 8.73
N ARG A 204 -6.63 -10.50 7.92
CA ARG A 204 -8.02 -10.95 8.10
C ARG A 204 -8.12 -12.48 8.03
N SER A 205 -7.58 -13.09 6.97
CA SER A 205 -7.63 -14.54 6.76
C SER A 205 -6.92 -15.30 7.88
N LEU A 206 -5.69 -14.91 8.23
CA LEU A 206 -4.93 -15.56 9.30
C LEU A 206 -5.57 -15.41 10.67
N THR A 207 -6.11 -14.22 10.98
CA THR A 207 -6.80 -13.99 12.24
C THR A 207 -8.01 -14.92 12.35
N LEU A 208 -8.85 -14.99 11.32
CA LEU A 208 -10.02 -15.90 11.29
C LEU A 208 -9.62 -17.37 11.44
N SER A 209 -8.64 -17.85 10.67
CA SER A 209 -8.16 -19.24 10.79
C SER A 209 -7.59 -19.57 12.18
N SER A 210 -6.90 -18.62 12.81
CA SER A 210 -6.33 -18.80 14.16
C SER A 210 -7.39 -18.89 15.26
N ILE A 211 -8.52 -18.21 15.05
CA ILE A 211 -9.68 -18.24 15.97
C ILE A 211 -10.42 -19.56 15.80
N GLU A 212 -10.70 -19.97 14.56
CA GLU A 212 -11.41 -21.23 14.26
C GLU A 212 -10.65 -22.47 14.73
N SER A 213 -9.32 -22.45 14.63
CA SER A 213 -8.45 -23.54 15.12
C SER A 213 -8.25 -23.55 16.65
N GLY A 214 -8.79 -22.57 17.38
CA GLY A 214 -8.68 -22.46 18.83
C GLY A 214 -7.29 -22.07 19.35
N GLN A 215 -6.32 -21.82 18.46
CA GLN A 215 -4.95 -21.42 18.82
C GLN A 215 -4.87 -19.97 19.32
N ASN A 216 -5.89 -19.16 19.04
CA ASN A 216 -5.95 -17.75 19.42
C ASN A 216 -7.22 -17.42 20.22
N PRO A 217 -7.34 -17.91 21.47
CA PRO A 217 -8.51 -17.67 22.32
C PRO A 217 -8.69 -16.19 22.68
N ARG A 218 -7.60 -15.41 22.63
CA ARG A 218 -7.60 -13.95 22.85
C ARG A 218 -7.94 -13.13 21.61
N ARG A 219 -8.17 -13.78 20.46
CA ARG A 219 -8.51 -13.15 19.17
C ARG A 219 -7.58 -11.99 18.79
N ARG A 220 -6.27 -12.18 18.99
CA ARG A 220 -5.23 -11.22 18.60
C ARG A 220 -5.16 -11.14 17.07
N ILE A 221 -4.99 -9.95 16.52
CA ILE A 221 -4.78 -9.77 15.08
C ILE A 221 -3.44 -10.44 14.70
N ALA A 222 -3.46 -11.26 13.66
CA ALA A 222 -2.27 -11.90 13.12
C ALA A 222 -1.28 -10.85 12.57
N THR A 223 0.01 -11.08 12.79
CA THR A 223 1.08 -10.20 12.33
C THR A 223 1.63 -10.66 10.98
N LEU A 224 2.37 -9.77 10.30
CA LEU A 224 3.10 -10.17 9.10
C LEU A 224 4.15 -11.25 9.39
N LYS A 225 4.76 -11.25 10.57
CA LYS A 225 5.69 -12.31 10.98
C LYS A 225 5.02 -13.68 11.09
N ASP A 226 3.79 -13.73 11.59
CA ASP A 226 2.98 -14.96 11.64
C ASP A 226 2.69 -15.49 10.22
N HIS A 227 2.41 -14.58 9.28
CA HIS A 227 2.26 -14.94 7.88
C HIS A 227 3.53 -15.59 7.32
N PHE A 228 4.70 -14.96 7.53
CA PHE A 228 5.97 -15.49 7.04
C PHE A 228 6.29 -16.86 7.65
N ALA A 229 6.04 -17.05 8.94
CA ALA A 229 6.24 -18.33 9.59
C ALA A 229 5.31 -19.43 9.04
N LYS A 230 4.05 -19.07 8.73
CA LYS A 230 3.08 -20.01 8.15
C LYS A 230 3.37 -20.32 6.68
N ALA A 231 3.75 -19.32 5.90
CA ALA A 231 3.94 -19.44 4.45
C ALA A 231 5.30 -20.05 4.09
N PHE A 232 6.37 -19.69 4.80
CA PHE A 232 7.74 -20.08 4.48
C PHE A 232 8.37 -21.05 5.49
N GLY A 233 7.68 -21.36 6.59
CA GLY A 233 8.12 -22.31 7.60
C GLY A 233 8.93 -21.68 8.73
N SER A 234 9.77 -22.49 9.39
CA SER A 234 10.58 -22.05 10.53
C SER A 234 11.59 -20.95 10.15
N PRO A 235 11.89 -19.98 11.03
CA PRO A 235 12.87 -18.93 10.75
C PRO A 235 14.26 -19.39 10.28
N ASP A 236 14.66 -20.59 10.67
CA ASP A 236 15.96 -21.17 10.30
C ASP A 236 15.98 -21.81 8.90
N SER A 237 14.81 -22.02 8.27
CA SER A 237 14.70 -22.66 6.95
C SER A 237 15.21 -21.74 5.84
N ASP A 238 15.75 -22.35 4.79
CA ASP A 238 16.22 -21.62 3.61
C ASP A 238 15.06 -20.90 2.90
N THR A 239 13.86 -21.48 2.93
CA THR A 239 12.64 -20.87 2.38
C THR A 239 12.23 -19.61 3.14
N TYR A 240 12.32 -19.61 4.48
CA TYR A 240 12.03 -18.42 5.28
C TYR A 240 13.05 -17.32 5.03
N LYS A 241 14.34 -17.67 5.03
CA LYS A 241 15.44 -16.73 4.74
C LYS A 241 15.30 -16.12 3.34
N ALA A 242 14.97 -16.93 2.33
CA ALA A 242 14.69 -16.45 0.98
C ALA A 242 13.49 -15.50 0.93
N GLY A 243 12.40 -15.81 1.66
CA GLY A 243 11.24 -14.94 1.77
C GLY A 243 11.57 -13.59 2.44
N VAL A 244 12.35 -13.60 3.51
CA VAL A 244 12.82 -12.37 4.18
C VAL A 244 13.75 -11.56 3.27
N ASP A 245 14.62 -12.21 2.50
CA ASP A 245 15.49 -11.53 1.53
C ASP A 245 14.68 -10.87 0.40
N ALA A 246 13.69 -11.57 -0.16
CA ALA A 246 12.73 -11.03 -1.13
C ALA A 246 11.97 -9.82 -0.56
N PHE A 247 11.48 -9.93 0.68
CA PHE A 247 10.80 -8.85 1.38
C PHE A 247 11.71 -7.63 1.56
N LYS A 248 12.94 -7.84 2.04
CA LYS A 248 13.95 -6.79 2.25
C LYS A 248 14.27 -6.01 0.98
N ARG A 249 14.54 -6.72 -0.12
CA ARG A 249 14.91 -6.11 -1.41
C ARG A 249 13.78 -5.28 -1.99
N SER A 250 12.57 -5.79 -1.92
CA SER A 250 11.37 -5.11 -2.41
C SER A 250 10.96 -3.94 -1.51
N LEU A 251 11.08 -4.09 -0.19
CA LEU A 251 10.83 -3.02 0.77
C LEU A 251 11.78 -1.85 0.54
N ALA A 252 13.09 -2.10 0.41
CA ALA A 252 14.08 -1.05 0.13
C ALA A 252 13.74 -0.25 -1.15
N ALA A 253 13.32 -0.94 -2.21
CA ALA A 253 12.95 -0.31 -3.47
C ALA A 253 11.70 0.57 -3.33
N TYR A 254 10.60 0.01 -2.82
CA TYR A 254 9.34 0.73 -2.67
C TYR A 254 9.41 1.85 -1.63
N SER A 255 10.28 1.74 -0.61
CA SER A 255 10.58 2.83 0.33
C SER A 255 11.19 4.05 -0.39
N MET A 256 12.21 3.83 -1.24
CA MET A 256 12.85 4.91 -1.98
C MET A 256 11.92 5.52 -3.03
N ILE A 257 11.16 4.68 -3.74
CA ILE A 257 10.13 5.15 -4.70
C ILE A 257 9.08 5.99 -3.99
N SER A 258 8.55 5.52 -2.85
CA SER A 258 7.50 6.22 -2.12
C SER A 258 7.99 7.59 -1.63
N TYR A 259 9.24 7.67 -1.17
CA TYR A 259 9.86 8.94 -0.78
C TYR A 259 10.04 9.90 -1.98
N VAL A 260 10.72 9.45 -3.04
CA VAL A 260 11.08 10.30 -4.19
C VAL A 260 9.85 10.74 -4.99
N LEU A 261 8.92 9.81 -5.26
CA LEU A 261 7.72 10.11 -6.02
C LEU A 261 6.57 10.61 -5.16
N GLN A 262 6.73 10.66 -3.83
CA GLN A 262 5.68 11.06 -2.89
C GLN A 262 4.40 10.22 -3.10
N LEU A 263 4.55 8.90 -3.17
CA LEU A 263 3.40 8.00 -3.29
C LEU A 263 2.56 8.09 -2.01
N LYS A 264 1.29 8.45 -2.16
CA LYS A 264 0.34 8.62 -1.05
C LYS A 264 -0.64 7.46 -0.97
N ASP A 265 -1.58 7.53 -0.03
CA ASP A 265 -2.60 6.47 0.17
C ASP A 265 -1.97 5.08 0.43
N ARG A 266 -0.91 5.02 1.24
CA ARG A 266 -0.19 3.78 1.55
C ARG A 266 -0.78 3.11 2.80
N HIS A 267 -1.83 2.32 2.61
CA HIS A 267 -2.47 1.49 3.64
C HIS A 267 -2.38 -0.01 3.31
N ASN A 268 -2.74 -0.89 4.25
CA ASN A 268 -2.60 -2.35 4.09
C ASN A 268 -3.42 -2.96 2.95
N GLY A 269 -4.35 -2.20 2.34
CA GLY A 269 -5.08 -2.60 1.14
C GLY A 269 -4.30 -2.35 -0.16
N ASN A 270 -3.46 -1.33 -0.19
CA ASN A 270 -2.64 -0.93 -1.35
C ASN A 270 -1.22 -1.53 -1.31
N VAL A 271 -0.97 -2.45 -0.39
CA VAL A 271 0.30 -3.13 -0.22
C VAL A 271 0.03 -4.63 -0.22
N LEU A 272 0.64 -5.33 -1.18
CA LEU A 272 0.52 -6.76 -1.39
C LEU A 272 1.79 -7.46 -0.94
N ILE A 273 1.67 -8.72 -0.56
CA ILE A 273 2.76 -9.68 -0.42
C ILE A 273 2.54 -10.76 -1.47
N ASP A 274 3.58 -11.16 -2.18
CA ASP A 274 3.52 -12.31 -3.10
C ASP A 274 3.94 -13.62 -2.42
N ASN A 275 3.79 -14.72 -3.15
CA ASN A 275 4.15 -16.05 -2.67
C ASN A 275 5.67 -16.30 -2.54
N GLU A 276 6.52 -15.35 -2.93
CA GLU A 276 7.97 -15.38 -2.74
C GLU A 276 8.42 -14.47 -1.58
N GLY A 277 7.52 -13.66 -1.03
CA GLY A 277 7.76 -12.78 0.12
C GLY A 277 7.98 -11.32 -0.26
N HIS A 278 7.92 -10.95 -1.55
CA HIS A 278 8.08 -9.56 -1.96
C HIS A 278 6.91 -8.70 -1.51
N ILE A 279 7.19 -7.47 -1.07
CA ILE A 279 6.20 -6.42 -0.89
C ILE A 279 5.98 -5.68 -2.22
N ILE A 280 4.71 -5.50 -2.61
CA ILE A 280 4.32 -4.87 -3.87
C ILE A 280 3.33 -3.75 -3.57
N HIS A 281 3.69 -2.51 -3.89
CA HIS A 281 2.76 -1.39 -3.81
C HIS A 281 1.89 -1.34 -5.07
N ILE A 282 0.59 -1.08 -4.91
CA ILE A 282 -0.38 -0.87 -6.01
C ILE A 282 -1.14 0.45 -5.84
N ASP A 283 -2.00 0.78 -6.81
CA ASP A 283 -2.87 1.96 -6.82
C ASP A 283 -2.09 3.27 -6.62
N PHE A 284 -1.36 3.69 -7.65
CA PHE A 284 -0.54 4.92 -7.62
C PHE A 284 -1.33 6.20 -7.94
N GLY A 285 -2.64 6.19 -7.68
CA GLY A 285 -3.56 7.29 -7.97
C GLY A 285 -3.28 8.60 -7.24
N PHE A 286 -2.35 8.60 -6.28
CA PHE A 286 -1.90 9.80 -5.56
C PHE A 286 -0.36 9.83 -5.47
N MET A 287 0.24 10.79 -6.18
CA MET A 287 1.69 10.96 -6.23
C MET A 287 2.08 12.43 -6.44
N LEU A 288 3.36 12.75 -6.23
CA LEU A 288 3.95 14.08 -6.38
C LEU A 288 3.25 15.13 -5.50
N SER A 289 2.50 16.05 -6.07
CA SER A 289 1.74 17.06 -5.31
C SER A 289 0.30 16.65 -5.01
N ASN A 290 -0.16 15.50 -5.50
CA ASN A 290 -1.53 15.02 -5.28
C ASN A 290 -1.60 14.15 -4.02
N SER A 291 -2.64 14.36 -3.19
CA SER A 291 -2.86 13.65 -1.92
C SER A 291 -4.35 13.32 -1.74
N PRO A 292 -4.69 12.13 -1.21
CA PRO A 292 -6.06 11.68 -0.96
C PRO A 292 -6.72 12.49 0.16
N GLY A 293 -7.48 13.52 -0.23
CA GLY A 293 -7.99 14.50 0.74
C GLY A 293 -6.83 15.28 1.35
N SER A 294 -7.01 16.56 1.69
CA SER A 294 -5.93 17.43 2.19
C SER A 294 -5.44 17.06 3.62
N VAL A 295 -5.37 15.76 3.97
CA VAL A 295 -5.01 15.25 5.30
C VAL A 295 -3.51 15.26 5.40
N GLY A 296 -2.97 16.17 6.21
CA GLY A 296 -1.55 16.20 6.59
C GLY A 296 -1.11 15.00 7.44
N PHE A 297 -1.72 13.81 7.24
CA PHE A 297 -1.27 12.54 7.81
C PHE A 297 -0.03 11.98 7.10
N GLU A 298 0.56 12.73 6.17
CA GLU A 298 1.61 12.24 5.26
C GLU A 298 3.00 12.80 5.59
N ALA A 299 3.28 13.08 6.86
CA ALA A 299 4.59 13.57 7.27
C ALA A 299 5.66 12.45 7.29
N ALA A 300 5.24 11.18 7.27
CA ALA A 300 6.17 10.06 7.15
C ALA A 300 6.73 9.95 5.72
N PRO A 301 8.07 9.84 5.54
CA PRO A 301 8.70 9.66 4.23
C PRO A 301 8.16 8.47 3.44
N PHE A 302 7.91 7.34 4.12
CA PHE A 302 7.22 6.17 3.60
C PHE A 302 6.65 5.33 4.77
N LYS A 303 5.88 4.29 4.43
CA LYS A 303 5.31 3.36 5.42
C LYS A 303 6.36 2.33 5.87
N LEU A 304 6.80 2.42 7.13
CA LEU A 304 7.66 1.44 7.78
C LEU A 304 7.10 1.08 9.16
N THR A 305 6.26 0.06 9.22
CA THR A 305 5.64 -0.37 10.49
C THR A 305 6.60 -1.24 11.30
N HIS A 306 6.35 -1.39 12.60
CA HIS A 306 7.14 -2.31 13.44
C HIS A 306 7.01 -3.76 12.97
N GLU A 307 5.85 -4.15 12.42
CA GLU A 307 5.70 -5.49 11.83
C GLU A 307 6.66 -5.75 10.66
N TYR A 308 7.00 -4.72 9.87
CA TYR A 308 7.97 -4.89 8.78
C TYR A 308 9.38 -5.10 9.35
N VAL A 309 9.71 -4.37 10.41
CA VAL A 309 10.97 -4.51 11.12
C VAL A 309 11.08 -5.88 11.81
N ASP A 310 9.97 -6.41 12.34
CA ASP A 310 9.91 -7.73 12.97
C ASP A 310 10.15 -8.88 11.97
N VAL A 311 9.68 -8.73 10.72
CA VAL A 311 9.99 -9.66 9.61
C VAL A 311 11.47 -9.61 9.25
N LEU A 312 12.08 -8.43 9.30
CA LEU A 312 13.53 -8.26 9.15
C LEU A 312 14.32 -8.71 10.40
N GLY A 313 13.70 -9.33 11.40
CA GLY A 313 14.39 -9.82 12.59
C GLY A 313 14.62 -8.78 13.70
N GLY A 314 14.01 -7.60 13.58
CA GLY A 314 14.05 -6.56 14.61
C GLY A 314 15.11 -5.47 14.36
N LEU A 315 15.08 -4.43 15.20
CA LEU A 315 16.06 -3.35 15.16
C LEU A 315 17.48 -3.86 15.42
N GLY A 316 18.43 -3.42 14.61
CA GLY A 316 19.85 -3.79 14.72
C GLY A 316 20.19 -5.23 14.28
N SER A 317 19.21 -5.97 13.77
CA SER A 317 19.45 -7.29 13.18
C SER A 317 20.25 -7.20 11.87
N PRO A 318 20.95 -8.27 11.45
CA PRO A 318 21.69 -8.26 10.18
C PRO A 318 20.83 -7.91 8.97
N GLU A 319 19.60 -8.42 8.89
CA GLU A 319 18.69 -8.14 7.76
C GLU A 319 18.16 -6.71 7.78
N TYR A 320 17.93 -6.13 8.97
CA TYR A 320 17.57 -4.71 9.08
C TYR A 320 18.74 -3.78 8.69
N GLU A 321 19.97 -4.11 9.09
CA GLU A 321 21.15 -3.37 8.66
C GLU A 321 21.37 -3.47 7.15
N ASP A 322 21.13 -4.64 6.56
CA ASP A 322 21.21 -4.83 5.11
C ASP A 322 20.09 -4.08 4.37
N PHE A 323 18.87 -4.05 4.92
CA PHE A 323 17.80 -3.17 4.43
C PHE A 323 18.24 -1.69 4.37
N LYS A 324 18.87 -1.18 5.44
CA LYS A 324 19.40 0.19 5.45
C LYS A 324 20.47 0.40 4.39
N LYS A 325 21.39 -0.56 4.22
CA LYS A 325 22.43 -0.51 3.17
C LYS A 325 21.82 -0.50 1.76
N LEU A 326 20.81 -1.33 1.50
CA LEU A 326 20.10 -1.34 0.23
C LEU A 326 19.38 -0.02 -0.03
N CYS A 327 18.71 0.57 0.97
CA CYS A 327 18.09 1.89 0.85
C CYS A 327 19.12 2.97 0.47
N LYS A 328 20.29 3.00 1.15
CA LYS A 328 21.38 3.95 0.86
C LYS A 328 21.88 3.80 -0.58
N LYS A 329 22.19 2.57 -1.01
CA LYS A 329 22.63 2.27 -2.39
C LYS A 329 21.58 2.65 -3.43
N ALA A 330 20.32 2.30 -3.18
CA ALA A 330 19.20 2.60 -4.07
C ALA A 330 18.99 4.11 -4.21
N PHE A 331 19.02 4.86 -3.09
CA PHE A 331 18.92 6.32 -3.12
C PHE A 331 20.10 6.96 -3.87
N GLN A 332 21.31 6.47 -3.64
CA GLN A 332 22.51 7.00 -4.30
C GLN A 332 22.47 6.78 -5.82
N ALA A 333 21.99 5.62 -6.28
CA ALA A 333 21.78 5.36 -7.70
C ALA A 333 20.74 6.30 -8.31
N LEU A 334 19.61 6.51 -7.62
CA LEU A 334 18.58 7.48 -8.05
C LEU A 334 19.11 8.92 -8.09
N ARG A 335 19.93 9.33 -7.10
CA ARG A 335 20.58 10.66 -7.06
C ARG A 335 21.47 10.92 -8.26
N ARG A 336 22.26 9.93 -8.67
CA ARG A 336 23.14 10.04 -9.86
C ARG A 336 22.36 10.24 -11.16
N SER A 337 21.12 9.77 -11.21
CA SER A 337 20.23 9.87 -12.37
C SER A 337 19.05 10.83 -12.14
N ALA A 338 19.16 11.74 -11.18
CA ALA A 338 18.06 12.59 -10.76
C ALA A 338 17.54 13.48 -11.89
N ASP A 339 18.43 14.06 -12.70
CA ASP A 339 18.06 14.93 -13.81
C ASP A 339 17.19 14.18 -14.84
N ASN A 340 17.50 12.92 -15.16
CA ASN A 340 16.68 12.11 -16.08
C ASN A 340 15.23 11.94 -15.57
N ILE A 341 15.07 11.68 -14.28
CA ILE A 341 13.74 11.52 -13.66
C ILE A 341 13.01 12.87 -13.64
N ILE A 342 13.70 13.95 -13.28
CA ILE A 342 13.13 15.30 -13.21
C ILE A 342 12.68 15.77 -14.60
N ASP A 343 13.49 15.55 -15.62
CA ASP A 343 13.17 15.94 -17.00
C ASP A 343 11.97 15.15 -17.53
N LEU A 344 11.89 13.86 -17.24
CA LEU A 344 10.72 13.05 -17.58
C LEU A 344 9.45 13.58 -16.91
N VAL A 345 9.53 13.96 -15.63
CA VAL A 345 8.42 14.60 -14.91
C VAL A 345 8.09 15.98 -15.46
N ALA A 346 9.08 16.77 -15.89
CA ALA A 346 8.85 18.07 -16.51
C ALA A 346 8.13 17.94 -17.86
N MET A 347 8.57 17.00 -18.71
CA MET A 347 7.98 16.74 -20.02
C MET A 347 6.53 16.27 -19.91
N MET A 348 6.25 15.32 -19.02
CA MET A 348 4.91 14.79 -18.82
C MET A 348 3.94 15.78 -18.15
N GLY A 349 4.47 16.84 -17.54
CA GLY A 349 3.68 17.91 -16.95
C GLY A 349 3.17 18.94 -17.96
N ARG A 350 3.81 19.06 -19.13
CA ARG A 350 3.47 20.09 -20.13
C ARG A 350 2.04 19.89 -20.63
N ASP A 351 1.20 20.91 -20.45
CA ASP A 351 -0.22 20.90 -20.80
C ASP A 351 -1.04 19.75 -20.17
N SER A 352 -0.50 19.15 -19.11
CA SER A 352 -1.15 18.04 -18.40
C SER A 352 -2.24 18.54 -17.47
N LYS A 353 -3.39 17.85 -17.51
CA LYS A 353 -4.51 18.06 -16.58
C LYS A 353 -4.52 17.05 -15.42
N MET A 354 -3.47 16.24 -15.29
CA MET A 354 -3.42 15.22 -14.23
C MET A 354 -3.33 15.88 -12.84
N PRO A 355 -4.03 15.35 -11.82
CA PRO A 355 -4.03 15.91 -10.48
C PRO A 355 -2.63 16.04 -9.84
N CYS A 356 -1.69 15.16 -10.18
CA CYS A 356 -0.29 15.23 -9.72
C CYS A 356 0.47 16.49 -10.16
N TYR A 357 -0.07 17.27 -11.09
CA TYR A 357 0.47 18.56 -11.53
C TYR A 357 -0.36 19.77 -11.06
N ALA A 358 -1.34 19.59 -10.17
CA ALA A 358 -2.22 20.66 -9.71
C ALA A 358 -1.47 21.85 -9.06
N ALA A 359 -0.29 21.63 -8.48
CA ALA A 359 0.56 22.69 -7.92
C ALA A 359 1.39 23.45 -8.99
N GLY A 360 1.26 23.09 -10.27
CA GLY A 360 2.06 23.59 -11.38
C GLY A 360 3.34 22.79 -11.60
N VAL A 361 3.73 22.62 -12.87
CA VAL A 361 4.87 21.79 -13.28
C VAL A 361 6.18 22.25 -12.63
N ALA A 362 6.45 23.56 -12.62
CA ALA A 362 7.66 24.12 -12.01
C ALA A 362 7.77 23.83 -10.51
N THR A 363 6.65 23.92 -9.78
CA THR A 363 6.60 23.59 -8.35
C THR A 363 6.84 22.10 -8.13
N VAL A 364 6.21 21.24 -8.93
CA VAL A 364 6.34 19.78 -8.84
C VAL A 364 7.78 19.34 -9.11
N THR A 365 8.42 19.86 -10.17
CA THR A 365 9.81 19.52 -10.52
C THR A 365 10.81 20.08 -9.51
N THR A 366 10.58 21.29 -8.98
CA THR A 366 11.41 21.88 -7.92
C THR A 366 11.34 21.04 -6.64
N ASN A 367 10.14 20.68 -6.20
CA ASN A 367 9.94 19.84 -5.02
C ASN A 367 10.54 18.45 -5.22
N LEU A 368 10.45 17.88 -6.43
CA LEU A 368 11.08 16.61 -6.77
C LEU A 368 12.62 16.72 -6.70
N ARG A 369 13.21 17.77 -7.28
CA ARG A 369 14.66 18.01 -7.20
C ARG A 369 15.15 18.12 -5.76
N GLN A 370 14.41 18.84 -4.91
CA GLN A 370 14.76 18.97 -3.49
C GLN A 370 14.81 17.62 -2.77
N ARG A 371 13.93 16.67 -3.12
CA ARG A 371 13.93 15.32 -2.49
C ARG A 371 15.14 14.47 -2.84
N PHE A 372 15.83 14.75 -3.95
CA PHE A 372 17.10 14.07 -4.24
C PHE A 372 18.27 14.56 -3.38
N GLN A 373 18.12 15.71 -2.70
CA GLN A 373 19.14 16.27 -1.81
C GLN A 373 20.53 16.39 -2.49
N LEU A 374 20.55 16.85 -3.74
CA LEU A 374 21.75 16.87 -4.60
C LEU A 374 22.89 17.76 -4.05
N GLN A 375 22.56 18.67 -3.14
CA GLN A 375 23.54 19.52 -2.45
C GLN A 375 24.35 18.78 -1.38
N LEU A 376 23.88 17.63 -0.90
CA LEU A 376 24.59 16.82 0.09
C LEU A 376 25.73 16.04 -0.57
N SER A 377 26.81 15.80 0.17
CA SER A 377 27.84 14.84 -0.26
C SER A 377 27.27 13.40 -0.31
N ALA A 378 28.03 12.45 -0.86
CA ALA A 378 27.61 11.05 -0.88
C ALA A 378 27.43 10.50 0.55
N ASP A 379 28.36 10.82 1.45
CA ASP A 379 28.33 10.33 2.84
C ASP A 379 27.19 10.99 3.63
N ASP A 380 26.99 12.31 3.47
CA ASP A 380 25.88 13.02 4.11
C ASP A 380 24.52 12.51 3.62
N ALA A 381 24.43 12.11 2.35
CA ALA A 381 23.23 11.50 1.80
C ALA A 381 22.91 10.14 2.43
N GLU A 382 23.93 9.33 2.74
CA GLU A 382 23.72 8.08 3.46
C GLU A 382 23.20 8.32 4.88
N HIS A 383 23.73 9.33 5.57
CA HIS A 383 23.23 9.75 6.87
C HIS A 383 21.79 10.29 6.80
N PHE A 384 21.47 11.04 5.75
CA PHE A 384 20.11 11.52 5.49
C PHE A 384 19.13 10.35 5.27
N VAL A 385 19.51 9.33 4.49
CA VAL A 385 18.68 8.13 4.29
C VAL A 385 18.43 7.42 5.62
N GLU A 386 19.47 7.25 6.44
CA GLU A 386 19.34 6.54 7.71
C GLU A 386 18.50 7.31 8.74
N ASN A 387 18.78 8.60 8.94
CA ASN A 387 18.18 9.37 10.02
C ASN A 387 16.84 10.00 9.63
N ASP A 388 16.78 10.63 8.44
CA ASP A 388 15.64 11.43 8.01
C ASP A 388 14.62 10.65 7.19
N ILE A 389 15.05 9.62 6.45
CA ILE A 389 14.14 8.79 5.67
C ILE A 389 13.70 7.58 6.50
N ILE A 390 14.63 6.72 6.93
CA ILE A 390 14.30 5.49 7.67
C ILE A 390 13.91 5.81 9.11
N GLY A 391 14.72 6.61 9.82
CA GLY A 391 14.50 6.97 11.22
C GLY A 391 13.18 7.70 11.48
N LYS A 392 12.70 8.53 10.55
CA LYS A 392 11.37 9.19 10.68
C LYS A 392 10.20 8.31 10.23
N SER A 393 10.46 7.27 9.44
CA SER A 393 9.41 6.37 8.94
C SER A 393 9.11 5.23 9.90
N ILE A 394 10.11 4.74 10.64
CA ILE A 394 9.95 3.60 11.54
C ILE A 394 8.93 3.88 12.64
N GLY A 395 7.88 3.06 12.68
CA GLY A 395 6.81 3.20 13.67
C GLY A 395 6.12 4.55 13.63
N SER A 396 6.21 5.27 12.50
CA SER A 396 5.77 6.65 12.43
C SER A 396 4.32 6.77 12.87
N TYR A 397 4.11 7.66 13.82
CA TYR A 397 2.81 8.00 14.37
C TYR A 397 1.76 8.28 13.27
N TYR A 398 2.19 9.00 12.23
CA TYR A 398 1.38 9.33 11.07
C TYR A 398 0.91 8.10 10.28
N THR A 399 1.75 7.07 10.17
CA THR A 399 1.38 5.79 9.52
C THR A 399 0.30 5.07 10.34
N ARG A 400 0.47 5.01 11.66
CA ARG A 400 -0.51 4.36 12.57
C ARG A 400 -1.86 5.07 12.56
N LEU A 401 -1.83 6.41 12.58
CA LEU A 401 -3.03 7.22 12.46
C LEU A 401 -3.78 6.96 11.15
N TYR A 402 -3.04 6.90 10.05
CA TYR A 402 -3.63 6.68 8.74
C TYR A 402 -4.25 5.29 8.62
N ASP A 403 -3.56 4.25 9.07
CA ASP A 403 -4.11 2.89 9.13
C ASP A 403 -5.34 2.84 10.06
N THR A 404 -5.32 3.54 11.19
CA THR A 404 -6.47 3.64 12.09
C THR A 404 -7.66 4.36 11.43
N PHE A 405 -7.40 5.40 10.63
CA PHE A 405 -8.41 6.09 9.86
C PHE A 405 -9.03 5.14 8.84
N GLN A 406 -8.20 4.47 8.03
CA GLN A 406 -8.64 3.52 7.01
C GLN A 406 -9.40 2.33 7.62
N TYR A 407 -8.95 1.83 8.76
CA TYR A 407 -9.65 0.81 9.52
C TYR A 407 -11.06 1.29 9.94
N ARG A 408 -11.19 2.54 10.40
CA ARG A 408 -12.48 3.05 10.88
C ARG A 408 -13.43 3.48 9.78
N THR A 409 -12.92 3.94 8.64
CA THR A 409 -13.75 4.43 7.53
C THR A 409 -14.06 3.33 6.52
N GLN A 410 -13.12 2.41 6.29
CA GLN A 410 -13.19 1.40 5.24
C GLN A 410 -13.06 -0.04 5.75
N GLY A 411 -12.83 -0.24 7.05
CA GLY A 411 -12.65 -1.59 7.62
C GLY A 411 -11.30 -2.23 7.30
N ILE A 412 -10.33 -1.46 6.79
CA ILE A 412 -9.02 -1.98 6.38
C ILE A 412 -8.07 -2.14 7.58
N TYR A 413 -7.91 -3.38 8.04
CA TYR A 413 -6.94 -3.84 9.07
C TYR A 413 -5.47 -3.67 8.71
#